data_AF-A0AA97ERW8-F1
#
_entry.id   AF-A0AA97ERW8-F1
#
_cell.length_a   1.000
_cell.length_b   1.000
_cell.length_c   1.000
_cell.angle_alpha   90.00
_cell.angle_beta   90.00
_cell.angle_gamma   90.00
#
_symmetry.space_group_name_H-M   'P 1'
#
loop_
_entity.id
_entity.type
_entity.pdbx_description
1 polymer ?
#
loop_
_entity_poly.entity_id
_entity_poly.type
_entity_poly.pdbx_seq_one_letter_code
_entity_poly.pdbx_strand_id
1 'polypeptide(L)'
;MSKNRISIFFSIIFIAFIAAPTVITIVDDSVDVSIIFSTAEEEEKGFKIVFSNEKANESDLAFTSSENNLGYYFKNYPKPHLNLISPPPEFIS
;
A
#
# COMPACT_ATOMS: atom_id res chain seq x y z
N MET A 1 26.85 -16.16 17.22
CA MET A 1 25.56 -16.62 17.80
C MET A 1 24.52 -15.51 17.99
N SER A 2 24.85 -14.21 17.85
CA SER A 2 23.90 -13.08 17.96
C SER A 2 23.07 -12.83 16.69
N LYS A 3 23.67 -12.98 15.50
CA LYS A 3 22.99 -12.83 14.20
C LYS A 3 21.76 -13.74 14.04
N ASN A 4 21.84 -14.99 14.49
CA ASN A 4 20.69 -15.90 14.40
C ASN A 4 19.55 -15.48 15.34
N ARG A 5 19.87 -14.92 16.51
CA ARG A 5 18.85 -14.40 17.44
C ARG A 5 18.10 -13.21 16.86
N ILE A 6 18.81 -12.31 16.17
CA ILE A 6 18.18 -11.16 15.50
C ILE A 6 17.25 -11.65 14.38
N SER A 7 17.69 -12.62 13.60
CA SER A 7 16.88 -13.20 12.52
C SER A 7 15.61 -13.85 13.06
N ILE A 8 15.72 -14.65 14.12
CA ILE A 8 14.59 -15.33 14.76
C ILE A 8 13.60 -14.30 15.32
N PHE A 9 14.10 -13.23 15.95
CA PHE A 9 13.26 -12.16 16.47
C PHE A 9 12.43 -11.49 15.36
N PHE A 10 13.06 -11.12 14.24
CA PHE A 10 12.35 -10.53 13.11
C PHE A 10 11.38 -11.52 12.45
N SER A 11 11.73 -12.80 12.36
CA SER A 11 10.81 -13.83 11.86
C SER A 11 9.56 -13.97 12.73
N ILE A 12 9.69 -13.93 14.05
CA ILE A 12 8.54 -14.00 14.97
C ILE A 12 7.64 -12.77 14.80
N ILE A 13 8.23 -11.58 14.72
CA ILE A 13 7.48 -10.33 14.47
C ILE A 13 6.72 -10.41 13.15
N PHE A 14 7.36 -10.90 12.09
CA PHE A 14 6.74 -11.00 10.78
C PHE A 14 5.57 -11.99 10.76
N ILE A 15 5.74 -13.14 11.42
CA ILE A 15 4.66 -14.12 11.58
C ILE A 15 3.49 -13.53 12.37
N ALA A 16 3.78 -12.84 13.48
CA ALA A 16 2.75 -12.20 14.30
C ALA A 16 2.00 -11.12 13.51
N PHE A 17 2.71 -10.33 12.69
CA PHE A 17 2.12 -9.28 11.87
C PHE A 17 1.14 -9.84 10.82
N ILE A 18 1.52 -10.91 10.12
CA ILE A 18 0.65 -11.55 9.11
C ILE A 18 -0.52 -12.27 9.76
N ALA A 19 -0.31 -12.91 10.91
CA ALA A 19 -1.35 -13.64 11.62
C ALA A 19 -2.28 -12.75 12.46
N ALA A 20 -1.93 -11.48 12.71
CA ALA A 20 -2.72 -10.62 13.59
C ALA A 20 -4.17 -10.44 13.11
N PRO A 21 -4.47 -10.10 11.83
CA PRO A 21 -5.84 -9.94 11.38
C PRO A 21 -6.65 -11.22 11.50
N THR A 22 -6.05 -12.38 11.22
CA THR A 22 -6.75 -13.68 11.28
C THR A 22 -7.04 -14.12 12.70
N VAL A 23 -6.12 -13.88 13.64
CA VAL A 23 -6.36 -14.15 15.07
C VAL A 23 -7.44 -13.23 15.63
N ILE A 24 -7.42 -11.95 15.27
CA ILE A 24 -8.42 -10.97 15.72
C ILE A 24 -9.82 -11.36 15.25
N THR A 25 -9.98 -11.73 13.97
CA THR A 25 -11.28 -12.17 13.44
C THR A 25 -11.78 -13.47 14.08
N ILE A 26 -10.88 -14.35 14.54
CA ILE A 26 -11.30 -15.59 15.23
C ILE A 26 -11.77 -15.31 16.67
N VAL A 27 -11.16 -14.33 17.33
CA VAL A 27 -11.48 -14.00 18.73
C VAL A 27 -12.77 -13.18 18.83
N ASP A 28 -12.99 -12.25 17.89
CA ASP A 28 -14.15 -11.38 17.89
C ASP A 28 -14.58 -11.02 16.46
N ASP A 29 -15.72 -11.57 16.04
CA ASP A 29 -16.32 -11.33 14.73
C ASP A 29 -16.84 -9.88 14.55
N SER A 30 -16.93 -9.09 15.61
CA SER A 30 -17.38 -7.70 15.55
C SER A 30 -16.28 -6.70 15.18
N VAL A 31 -15.02 -7.14 15.22
CA VAL A 31 -13.87 -6.27 14.94
C VAL A 31 -13.64 -6.16 13.44
N ASP A 32 -13.74 -4.93 12.92
CA ASP A 32 -13.50 -4.66 11.51
C ASP A 32 -11.99 -4.56 11.20
N VAL A 33 -11.44 -5.65 10.65
CA VAL A 33 -10.04 -5.72 10.20
C VAL A 33 -9.79 -5.02 8.87
N SER A 34 -10.84 -4.59 8.15
CA SER A 34 -10.70 -3.92 6.85
C SER A 34 -9.94 -2.61 6.94
N ILE A 35 -10.00 -1.92 8.08
CA ILE A 35 -9.30 -0.66 8.34
C ILE A 35 -7.77 -0.85 8.26
N ILE A 36 -7.25 -1.98 8.78
CA ILE A 36 -5.82 -2.28 8.78
C ILE A 36 -5.33 -2.49 7.35
N PHE A 37 -6.09 -3.21 6.53
CA PHE A 37 -5.78 -3.43 5.12
C PHE A 37 -5.98 -2.15 4.28
N SER A 38 -7.04 -1.39 4.55
CA SER A 38 -7.34 -0.12 3.87
C SER A 38 -6.31 0.97 4.13
N THR A 39 -5.58 0.89 5.25
CA THR A 39 -4.50 1.83 5.58
C THR A 39 -3.19 1.43 4.89
N ALA A 40 -3.01 0.14 4.59
CA ALA A 40 -1.85 -0.37 3.85
C ALA A 40 -2.03 -0.26 2.32
N GLU A 41 -3.26 -0.26 1.83
CA GLU A 41 -3.58 0.07 0.44
C GLU A 41 -3.54 1.59 0.22
N GLU A 42 -2.38 2.07 -0.23
CA GLU A 42 -2.23 3.43 -0.74
C GLU A 42 -2.81 3.54 -2.16
N GLU A 43 -4.14 3.46 -2.27
CA GLU A 43 -4.83 4.03 -3.42
C GLU A 43 -4.85 5.55 -3.24
N GLU A 44 -4.32 6.29 -4.23
CA GLU A 44 -4.52 7.74 -4.34
C GLU A 44 -6.02 8.02 -4.44
N LYS A 45 -6.67 8.15 -3.28
CA LYS A 45 -8.06 8.57 -3.19
C LYS A 45 -8.13 10.00 -3.71
N GLY A 46 -8.63 10.14 -4.93
CA GLY A 46 -9.17 11.40 -5.41
C GLY A 46 -10.03 12.02 -4.30
N PHE A 47 -9.53 13.12 -3.77
CA PHE A 47 -10.03 13.96 -2.69
C PHE A 47 -11.48 13.65 -2.23
N LYS A 48 -11.65 12.76 -1.27
CA LYS A 48 -12.93 12.59 -0.56
C LYS A 48 -12.68 12.71 0.94
N ILE A 49 -12.53 13.97 1.38
CA ILE A 49 -12.48 14.33 2.80
C ILE A 49 -13.86 14.02 3.39
N VAL A 50 -13.97 12.90 4.10
CA VAL A 50 -15.08 12.66 5.01
C VAL A 50 -14.63 13.16 6.38
N PHE A 51 -15.05 14.38 6.73
CA PHE A 51 -14.83 14.95 8.06
C PHE A 51 -15.69 14.16 9.05
N SER A 52 -15.14 13.12 9.66
CA SER A 52 -15.75 12.45 10.79
C SER A 52 -15.39 13.28 12.03
N ASN A 53 -16.38 13.89 12.65
CA ASN A 53 -16.25 14.69 13.87
C ASN A 53 -16.02 13.80 15.08
N GLU A 54 -14.92 13.03 15.09
CA GLU A 54 -14.43 12.36 16.28
C GLU A 54 -13.25 13.14 16.84
N LYS A 55 -13.31 13.42 18.14
CA LYS A 55 -12.26 14.12 18.88
C LYS A 55 -10.97 13.31 18.80
N ALA A 56 -10.12 13.64 17.84
CA ALA A 56 -8.78 13.08 17.72
C ALA A 56 -7.96 13.52 18.95
N ASN A 57 -7.43 12.55 19.68
CA ASN A 57 -6.43 12.81 20.70
C ASN A 57 -5.17 13.38 20.02
N GLU A 58 -4.68 14.48 20.59
CA GLU A 58 -3.54 15.29 20.16
C GLU A 58 -2.20 14.53 20.21
N SER A 59 -2.02 13.58 19.32
CA SER A 59 -0.71 13.02 19.00
C SER A 59 -0.62 12.77 17.50
N ASP A 60 -0.94 13.81 16.72
CA ASP A 60 -0.79 13.76 15.28
C ASP A 60 0.69 13.89 14.92
N LEU A 61 1.16 12.94 14.10
CA LEU A 61 2.53 12.80 13.67
C LEU A 61 3.02 14.10 13.01
N ALA A 62 3.92 14.81 13.69
CA ALA A 62 4.56 16.00 13.14
C ALA A 62 5.48 15.61 11.96
N PHE A 63 4.89 15.51 10.76
CA PHE A 63 5.62 15.36 9.52
C PHE A 63 6.43 16.64 9.27
N THR A 64 7.74 16.55 9.39
CA THR A 64 8.64 17.61 8.95
C THR A 64 8.64 17.59 7.43
N SER A 65 7.97 18.57 6.81
CA SER A 65 7.89 18.66 5.35
C SER A 65 9.29 18.96 4.79
N SER A 66 9.92 17.96 4.19
CA SER A 66 11.11 18.12 3.35
C SER A 66 10.65 18.48 1.94
N GLU A 67 11.08 19.62 1.42
CA GLU A 67 10.81 20.03 0.04
C GLU A 67 11.43 19.02 -0.94
N ASN A 68 10.63 18.06 -1.38
CA ASN A 68 11.00 17.12 -2.42
C ASN A 68 10.93 17.84 -3.77
N ASN A 69 12.08 18.24 -4.29
CA ASN A 69 12.23 18.80 -5.65
C ASN A 69 12.10 17.70 -6.72
N LEU A 70 10.99 16.97 -6.73
CA LEU A 70 10.64 16.04 -7.81
C LEU A 70 10.06 16.85 -8.96
N GLY A 71 10.93 17.32 -9.85
CA GLY A 71 10.53 18.02 -11.08
C GLY A 71 9.68 17.12 -11.97
N TYR A 72 8.39 17.43 -12.08
CA TYR A 72 7.48 16.80 -13.04
C TYR A 72 7.91 17.15 -14.47
N TYR A 73 8.24 16.14 -15.28
CA TYR A 73 8.52 16.31 -16.70
C TYR A 73 7.44 15.65 -17.55
N PHE A 74 6.60 16.48 -18.17
CA PHE A 74 5.59 16.00 -19.12
C PHE A 74 6.28 15.55 -20.41
N LYS A 75 6.29 14.24 -20.68
CA LYS A 75 6.77 13.70 -21.95
C LYS A 75 5.67 13.89 -22.99
N ASN A 76 5.93 14.75 -23.98
CA ASN A 76 5.06 14.92 -25.14
C ASN A 76 5.16 13.69 -26.04
N TYR A 77 4.29 12.70 -25.83
CA TYR A 77 4.20 11.54 -26.70
C TYR A 77 3.34 11.85 -27.93
N PRO A 78 3.79 11.48 -29.14
CA PRO A 78 2.93 11.54 -30.31
C PRO A 78 1.76 10.56 -30.16
N LYS A 79 0.61 10.91 -30.75
CA LYS A 79 -0.59 10.07 -30.71
C LYS A 79 -0.25 8.68 -31.28
N PRO A 80 -0.41 7.58 -30.51
CA PRO A 80 -0.12 6.25 -31.01
C PRO A 80 -1.05 5.95 -32.19
N HIS A 81 -0.50 5.34 -33.25
CA HIS A 81 -1.27 4.89 -34.39
C HIS A 81 -2.12 3.67 -33.97
N LEU A 82 -3.34 3.93 -33.50
CA LEU A 82 -4.33 2.96 -33.01
C LEU A 82 -4.72 1.86 -34.03
N ASN A 83 -4.28 1.97 -35.28
CA ASN A 83 -4.61 1.05 -36.37
C ASN A 83 -3.49 0.06 -36.71
N LEU A 84 -2.46 -0.06 -35.87
CA LEU A 84 -1.44 -1.12 -36.00
C LEU A 84 -2.02 -2.44 -35.46
N ILE A 85 -2.80 -3.12 -36.30
CA ILE A 85 -3.16 -4.52 -36.08
C ILE A 85 -1.94 -5.33 -36.52
N SER A 86 -1.06 -5.69 -35.59
CA SER A 86 0.00 -6.65 -35.87
C SER A 86 -0.62 -8.04 -35.99
N PRO A 87 -0.43 -8.77 -37.11
CA PRO A 87 -0.90 -10.14 -37.19
C PRO A 87 -0.18 -10.98 -36.11
N PRO A 88 -0.85 -12.01 -35.56
CA PRO A 88 -0.20 -12.95 -34.66
C PRO A 88 0.97 -13.65 -35.38
N PRO A 89 2.06 -13.98 -34.66
CA PRO A 89 3.19 -14.69 -35.25
C PRO A 89 2.75 -16.02 -35.89
N GLU A 90 3.29 -16.35 -37.06
CA GLU A 90 3.10 -17.67 -37.65
C GLU A 90 3.79 -18.73 -36.80
N PHE A 91 3.06 -19.79 -36.46
CA PHE A 91 3.66 -20.96 -35.83
C PHE A 91 4.48 -21.71 -36.88
N ILE A 92 5.80 -21.77 -36.66
CA ILE A 92 6.69 -22.63 -37.44
C ILE A 92 6.43 -24.06 -36.97
N SER A 93 5.75 -24.86 -37.80
CA SER A 93 5.57 -26.30 -37.63
C SER A 93 6.59 -27.08 -38.45
#